data_AF-A0A9E0FL79-F1
#
_entry.id   AF-A0A9E0FL79-F1
#
_cell.length_a   1.000
_cell.length_b   1.000
_cell.length_c   1.000
_cell.angle_alpha   90.00
_cell.angle_beta   90.00
_cell.angle_gamma   90.00
#
_symmetry.space_group_name_H-M   'P 1'
#
loop_
_entity.id
_entity.type
_entity.pdbx_description
1 polymer ?
#
loop_
_entity_poly.entity_id
_entity_poly.type
_entity_poly.pdbx_seq_one_letter_code
_entity_poly.pdbx_strand_id
1 'polypeptide(L)'
;MKCDLNWCEFYNVFLGGIVTGIIASLLFILFNGWIESFRFFKKYRHLQSKQDKLDWTAYSMRPQNGRIRQDTPNGSIAKILIRKETIQITLEQTDKRISDPSKYRKWIGEIKMESLEFGILTLKYEDEYEYSRKECFIGSYSENGKIYDYLFLIPTNNKIFNIQKSNDSLNVQSNYENEMLVRERPSN
;
A
#
# COMPACT_ATOMS: atom_id res chain seq x y z
N MET A 1 26.19 -64.81 -13.02
CA MET A 1 25.97 -64.02 -11.80
C MET A 1 25.80 -62.58 -12.25
N LYS A 2 24.55 -62.12 -12.38
CA LYS A 2 24.22 -60.80 -12.94
C LYS A 2 23.85 -59.85 -11.80
N CYS A 3 24.54 -58.71 -11.79
CA CYS A 3 24.21 -57.45 -11.12
C CYS A 3 24.22 -57.43 -9.57
N ASP A 4 25.42 -57.28 -9.01
CA ASP A 4 25.63 -56.41 -7.84
C ASP A 4 25.93 -54.99 -8.35
N LEU A 5 24.96 -54.36 -9.03
CA LEU A 5 25.02 -52.90 -9.17
C LEU A 5 24.72 -52.37 -7.77
N ASN A 6 25.79 -51.90 -7.12
CA ASN A 6 25.90 -51.66 -5.70
C ASN A 6 24.67 -50.90 -5.16
N TRP A 7 23.97 -51.44 -4.16
CA TRP A 7 22.86 -50.74 -3.49
C TRP A 7 23.24 -49.32 -3.05
N CYS A 8 24.52 -49.09 -2.72
CA CYS A 8 25.07 -47.76 -2.47
C CYS A 8 24.97 -46.79 -3.66
N GLU A 9 25.19 -47.24 -4.90
CA GLU A 9 25.00 -46.40 -6.10
C GLU A 9 23.52 -46.07 -6.30
N PHE A 10 22.61 -47.04 -6.07
CA PHE A 10 21.18 -46.80 -6.10
C PHE A 10 20.74 -45.77 -5.05
N TYR A 11 21.19 -45.91 -3.80
CA TYR A 11 20.90 -44.94 -2.75
C TYR A 11 21.49 -43.55 -3.04
N ASN A 12 22.71 -43.47 -3.58
CA ASN A 12 23.32 -42.19 -3.96
C ASN A 12 22.57 -41.49 -5.10
N VAL A 13 22.13 -42.23 -6.12
CA VAL A 13 21.34 -41.68 -7.23
C VAL A 13 19.93 -41.28 -6.75
N PHE A 14 19.29 -42.12 -5.94
CA PHE A 14 17.96 -41.85 -5.41
C PHE A 14 17.94 -40.66 -4.44
N LEU A 15 18.83 -40.64 -3.45
CA LEU A 15 18.97 -39.53 -2.50
C LEU A 15 19.50 -38.27 -3.19
N GLY A 16 20.42 -38.40 -4.14
CA GLY A 16 20.88 -37.29 -4.98
C GLY A 16 19.74 -36.67 -5.78
N GLY A 17 18.87 -37.49 -6.37
CA GLY A 17 17.66 -37.03 -7.06
C GLY A 17 16.69 -36.30 -6.15
N ILE A 18 16.46 -36.81 -4.92
CA ILE A 18 15.60 -36.14 -3.93
C ILE A 18 16.19 -34.80 -3.50
N VAL A 19 17.47 -34.77 -3.14
CA VAL A 19 18.16 -33.54 -2.68
C VAL A 19 18.18 -32.50 -3.80
N THR A 20 18.52 -32.90 -5.04
CA THR A 20 18.49 -31.99 -6.18
C THR A 20 17.08 -31.48 -6.49
N GLY A 21 16.06 -32.33 -6.38
CA GLY A 21 14.65 -31.93 -6.53
C GLY A 21 14.20 -30.91 -5.47
N ILE A 22 14.59 -31.10 -4.21
CA ILE A 22 14.30 -30.14 -3.13
C ILE A 22 15.00 -28.80 -3.38
N ILE A 23 16.30 -28.83 -3.72
CA ILE A 23 17.07 -27.62 -4.02
C ILE A 23 16.47 -26.88 -5.23
N ALA A 24 16.15 -27.59 -6.31
CA ALA A 24 15.54 -27.01 -7.49
C ALA A 24 14.19 -26.36 -7.19
N SER A 25 13.36 -27.01 -6.35
CA SER A 25 12.06 -26.47 -5.94
C SER A 25 12.22 -25.19 -5.10
N LEU A 26 13.17 -25.17 -4.16
CA LEU A 26 13.47 -23.97 -3.38
C LEU A 26 13.96 -22.82 -4.25
N LEU A 27 14.87 -23.09 -5.20
CA LEU A 27 15.36 -22.10 -6.15
C LEU A 27 14.22 -21.57 -7.03
N PHE A 28 13.31 -22.43 -7.47
CA PHE A 28 12.15 -22.02 -8.27
C PHE A 28 11.21 -21.09 -7.50
N ILE A 29 10.93 -21.40 -6.22
CA ILE A 29 10.12 -20.54 -5.34
C ILE A 29 10.78 -19.17 -5.15
N LEU A 30 12.09 -19.15 -4.84
CA LEU A 30 12.83 -17.91 -4.66
C LEU A 30 12.87 -17.06 -5.93
N PHE A 31 13.09 -17.70 -7.08
CA PHE A 31 13.15 -17.02 -8.37
C PHE A 31 11.80 -16.43 -8.78
N ASN A 32 10.71 -17.16 -8.57
CA ASN A 32 9.37 -16.65 -8.82
C ASN A 32 9.04 -15.46 -7.93
N GLY A 33 9.31 -15.55 -6.62
CA GLY A 33 9.09 -14.42 -5.71
C GLY A 33 9.91 -13.19 -6.10
N TRP A 34 11.15 -13.38 -6.56
CA TRP A 34 11.97 -12.27 -7.06
C TRP A 34 11.40 -11.63 -8.33
N ILE A 35 10.92 -12.44 -9.29
CA ILE A 35 10.27 -11.96 -10.51
C ILE A 35 9.00 -11.16 -10.18
N GLU A 36 8.16 -11.68 -9.28
CA GLU A 36 6.91 -11.02 -8.88
C GLU A 36 7.18 -9.67 -8.22
N SER A 37 8.10 -9.63 -7.25
CA SER A 37 8.56 -8.39 -6.62
C SER A 37 9.16 -7.41 -7.64
N PHE A 38 9.93 -7.89 -8.63
CA PHE A 38 10.49 -7.02 -9.68
C PHE A 38 9.40 -6.45 -10.60
N ARG A 39 8.43 -7.27 -11.02
CA ARG A 39 7.29 -6.83 -11.84
C ARG A 39 6.44 -5.81 -11.09
N PHE A 40 6.17 -6.05 -9.81
CA PHE A 40 5.46 -5.12 -8.94
C PHE A 40 6.18 -3.78 -8.84
N PHE A 41 7.47 -3.82 -8.51
CA PHE A 41 8.29 -2.63 -8.41
C PHE A 41 8.29 -1.87 -9.73
N LYS A 42 8.55 -2.53 -10.86
CA LYS A 42 8.53 -1.89 -12.18
C LYS A 42 7.18 -1.24 -12.49
N LYS A 43 6.07 -1.90 -12.15
CA LYS A 43 4.71 -1.38 -12.39
C LYS A 43 4.44 -0.11 -11.58
N TYR A 44 4.73 -0.12 -10.28
CA TYR A 44 4.34 0.96 -9.36
C TYR A 44 5.45 1.95 -9.01
N ARG A 45 6.68 1.76 -9.53
CA ARG A 45 7.83 2.66 -9.28
C ARG A 45 7.51 4.13 -9.56
N HIS A 46 6.68 4.41 -10.56
CA HIS A 46 6.29 5.77 -10.91
C HIS A 46 5.57 6.48 -9.75
N LEU A 47 4.89 5.76 -8.87
CA LEU A 47 4.19 6.34 -7.70
C LEU A 47 5.14 6.73 -6.56
N GLN A 48 6.37 6.23 -6.56
CA GLN A 48 7.31 6.48 -5.48
C GLN A 48 7.57 7.98 -5.33
N SER A 49 7.44 8.47 -4.09
CA SER A 49 7.81 9.84 -3.74
C SER A 49 9.31 10.06 -3.88
N LYS A 50 9.70 11.28 -4.23
CA LYS A 50 11.12 11.68 -4.17
C LYS A 50 11.62 11.52 -2.72
N GLN A 51 12.84 11.01 -2.54
CA GLN A 51 13.43 10.64 -1.23
C GLN A 51 12.99 11.57 -0.09
N ASP A 52 12.23 11.00 0.85
CA ASP A 52 11.67 11.61 2.06
C ASP A 52 10.71 12.81 1.90
N LYS A 53 10.26 13.12 0.69
CA LYS A 53 9.29 14.21 0.47
C LYS A 53 7.85 13.75 0.56
N LEU A 54 7.01 14.56 1.21
CA LEU A 54 5.56 14.51 1.11
C LEU A 54 5.16 15.31 -0.14
N ASP A 55 4.87 14.60 -1.23
CA ASP A 55 4.62 15.19 -2.56
C ASP A 55 3.25 14.84 -3.13
N TRP A 56 2.45 14.05 -2.40
CA TRP A 56 1.09 13.70 -2.79
C TRP A 56 0.09 14.56 -2.05
N THR A 57 -0.61 15.43 -2.78
CA THR A 57 -1.61 16.32 -2.19
C THR A 57 -2.98 15.63 -2.16
N ALA A 58 -3.65 15.69 -1.02
CA ALA A 58 -4.98 15.11 -0.86
C ALA A 58 -6.10 16.11 -1.12
N TYR A 59 -7.15 15.62 -1.76
CA TYR A 59 -8.37 16.35 -2.07
C TYR A 59 -9.58 15.58 -1.54
N SER A 60 -10.54 16.29 -0.95
CA SER A 60 -11.80 15.71 -0.49
C SER A 60 -12.79 15.61 -1.65
N MET A 61 -13.63 14.57 -1.63
CA MET A 61 -14.68 14.35 -2.62
C MET A 61 -16.02 14.18 -1.92
N ARG A 62 -16.93 15.12 -2.20
CA ARG A 62 -18.26 15.13 -1.59
C ARG A 62 -19.25 14.28 -2.38
N PRO A 63 -20.07 13.44 -1.72
CA PRO A 63 -21.11 12.66 -2.40
C PRO A 63 -22.10 13.53 -3.16
N GLN A 64 -22.45 14.71 -2.62
CA GLN A 64 -23.45 15.63 -3.19
C GLN A 64 -23.02 16.20 -4.54
N ASN A 65 -21.71 16.27 -4.80
CA ASN A 65 -21.15 16.78 -6.04
C ASN A 65 -20.82 15.65 -7.01
N GLY A 66 -21.49 14.50 -6.92
CA GLY A 66 -21.21 13.33 -7.76
C GLY A 66 -19.80 12.76 -7.57
N ARG A 67 -19.18 12.98 -6.40
CA ARG A 67 -17.76 12.67 -6.12
C ARG A 67 -16.82 13.38 -7.09
N ILE A 68 -17.06 14.65 -7.40
CA ILE A 68 -16.08 15.49 -8.11
C ILE A 68 -15.02 15.97 -7.10
N ARG A 69 -13.75 15.98 -7.54
CA ARG A 69 -12.61 16.51 -6.77
C ARG A 69 -12.86 17.99 -6.46
N GLN A 70 -12.64 18.40 -5.21
CA GLN A 70 -12.63 19.84 -4.87
C GLN A 70 -11.37 20.52 -5.42
N ASP A 71 -11.48 21.81 -5.78
CA ASP A 71 -10.33 22.57 -6.28
C ASP A 71 -9.30 22.87 -5.20
N THR A 72 -9.73 22.92 -3.94
CA THR A 72 -8.86 23.20 -2.80
C THR A 72 -8.39 21.90 -2.13
N PRO A 73 -7.07 21.74 -1.87
CA PRO A 73 -6.55 20.65 -1.06
C PRO A 73 -7.20 20.58 0.32
N ASN A 74 -7.36 19.36 0.85
CA ASN A 74 -7.97 19.15 2.16
C ASN A 74 -7.00 19.32 3.35
N GLY A 75 -5.75 19.73 3.07
CA GLY A 75 -4.69 19.94 4.05
C GLY A 75 -3.91 18.67 4.42
N SER A 76 -4.22 17.53 3.82
CA SER A 76 -3.42 16.31 3.98
C SER A 76 -2.41 16.17 2.86
N ILE A 77 -1.20 15.73 3.21
CA ILE A 77 -0.11 15.44 2.27
C ILE A 77 0.44 14.06 2.56
N ALA A 78 0.89 13.36 1.54
CA ALA A 78 1.35 11.98 1.66
C ALA A 78 2.69 11.74 0.98
N LYS A 79 3.37 10.71 1.48
CA LYS A 79 4.60 10.12 0.96
C LYS A 79 4.32 8.67 0.66
N ILE A 80 4.71 8.24 -0.54
CA ILE A 80 4.53 6.89 -1.04
C ILE A 80 5.90 6.23 -1.24
N LEU A 81 6.06 5.03 -0.69
CA LEU A 81 7.27 4.22 -0.84
C LEU A 81 6.91 2.82 -1.33
N ILE A 82 7.53 2.38 -2.42
CA ILE A 82 7.33 1.04 -2.98
C ILE A 82 8.34 0.08 -2.34
N ARG A 83 7.87 -0.98 -1.68
CA ARG A 83 8.72 -2.01 -1.08
C ARG A 83 8.18 -3.40 -1.40
N LYS A 84 9.02 -4.23 -2.05
CA LYS A 84 8.66 -5.60 -2.47
C LYS A 84 7.32 -5.59 -3.22
N GLU A 85 6.28 -6.16 -2.63
CA GLU A 85 4.92 -6.29 -3.18
C GLU A 85 3.89 -5.40 -2.46
N THR A 86 4.36 -4.35 -1.80
CA THR A 86 3.52 -3.42 -1.03
C THR A 86 3.83 -1.97 -1.36
N ILE A 87 2.82 -1.12 -1.24
CA ILE A 87 2.94 0.33 -1.34
C ILE A 87 2.77 0.90 0.06
N GLN A 88 3.84 1.40 0.66
CA GLN A 88 3.77 2.06 1.96
C GLN A 88 3.33 3.52 1.78
N ILE A 89 2.40 3.95 2.63
CA ILE A 89 1.90 5.33 2.66
C ILE A 89 2.17 5.91 4.03
N THR A 90 2.67 7.13 4.05
CA THR A 90 2.68 7.99 5.22
C THR A 90 1.87 9.22 4.88
N LEU A 91 0.82 9.49 5.65
CA LEU A 91 -0.07 10.63 5.44
C LEU A 91 -0.01 11.55 6.65
N GLU A 92 0.31 12.81 6.42
CA GLU A 92 0.30 13.86 7.42
C GLU A 92 -0.92 14.74 7.19
N GLN A 93 -1.70 14.94 8.24
CA GLN A 93 -2.91 15.75 8.21
C GLN A 93 -2.76 16.91 9.20
N THR A 94 -2.95 18.13 8.70
CA THR A 94 -3.12 19.32 9.55
C THR A 94 -4.52 19.29 10.15
N ASP A 95 -4.64 18.98 11.44
CA ASP A 95 -5.93 18.93 12.11
C ASP A 95 -6.26 20.30 12.73
N LYS A 96 -7.37 20.91 12.27
CA LYS A 96 -7.88 22.17 12.82
C LYS A 96 -8.31 22.07 14.29
N ARG A 97 -8.50 20.86 14.82
CA ARG A 97 -8.83 20.61 16.24
C ARG A 97 -7.62 20.67 17.16
N ILE A 98 -6.41 20.62 16.60
CA ILE A 98 -5.19 20.79 17.38
C ILE A 98 -4.96 22.30 17.50
N SER A 99 -5.05 22.80 18.73
CA SER A 99 -4.82 24.21 19.08
C SER A 99 -3.39 24.69 18.81
N ASP A 100 -2.49 23.75 18.48
CA ASP A 100 -1.12 23.99 18.07
C ASP A 100 -0.94 23.67 16.57
N PRO A 101 -0.88 24.69 15.69
CA PRO A 101 -0.70 24.52 14.25
C PRO A 101 0.68 23.93 13.86
N SER A 102 1.60 23.75 14.81
CA SER A 102 2.87 23.06 14.58
C SER A 102 2.79 21.54 14.72
N LYS A 103 1.65 20.99 15.17
CA LYS A 103 1.44 19.56 15.36
C LYS A 103 0.59 18.95 14.24
N TYR A 104 1.22 18.07 13.47
CA TYR A 104 0.57 17.26 12.43
C TYR A 104 0.24 15.89 12.98
N ARG A 105 -0.92 15.32 12.62
CA ARG A 105 -1.18 13.91 12.88
C ARG A 105 -0.62 13.08 11.74
N LYS A 106 0.09 12.01 12.07
CA LYS A 106 0.72 11.12 11.10
C LYS A 106 0.06 9.75 11.10
N TRP A 107 -0.44 9.36 9.93
CA TRP A 107 -0.89 8.02 9.63
C TRP A 107 0.19 7.27 8.88
N ILE A 108 0.41 6.01 9.24
CA ILE A 108 1.31 5.09 8.54
C ILE A 108 0.48 3.91 8.07
N GLY A 109 0.68 3.48 6.83
CA GLY A 109 -0.09 2.40 6.28
C GLY A 109 0.55 1.71 5.10
N GLU A 110 -0.13 0.69 4.63
CA GLU A 110 0.25 -0.11 3.48
C GLU A 110 -0.96 -0.36 2.58
N ILE A 111 -0.72 -0.31 1.27
CA ILE A 111 -1.66 -0.80 0.27
C ILE A 111 -1.19 -2.18 -0.15
N LYS A 112 -2.07 -3.15 0.05
CA LYS A 112 -1.98 -4.45 -0.59
C LYS A 112 -2.76 -4.39 -1.89
N MET A 113 -2.05 -4.50 -3.01
CA MET A 113 -2.68 -4.50 -4.33
C MET A 113 -3.29 -5.87 -4.62
N GLU A 114 -4.48 -5.84 -5.18
CA GLU A 114 -5.19 -6.97 -5.76
C GLU A 114 -5.14 -6.86 -7.30
N SER A 115 -5.96 -7.64 -8.00
CA SER A 115 -6.05 -7.58 -9.47
C SER A 115 -6.58 -6.23 -9.98
N LEU A 116 -6.21 -5.86 -11.21
CA LEU A 116 -6.78 -4.70 -11.94
C LEU A 116 -6.57 -3.33 -11.26
N GLU A 117 -5.43 -3.13 -10.58
CA GLU A 117 -5.07 -1.84 -9.96
C GLU A 117 -5.98 -1.40 -8.82
N PHE A 118 -6.82 -2.33 -8.36
CA PHE A 118 -7.53 -2.26 -7.10
C PHE A 118 -6.62 -2.72 -5.96
N GLY A 119 -6.78 -2.14 -4.78
CA GLY A 119 -6.05 -2.55 -3.59
C GLY A 119 -6.78 -2.14 -2.32
N ILE A 120 -6.27 -2.61 -1.19
CA ILE A 120 -6.77 -2.26 0.15
C ILE A 120 -5.67 -1.51 0.89
N LEU A 121 -5.95 -0.26 1.23
CA LEU A 121 -5.15 0.58 2.12
C LEU A 121 -5.56 0.34 3.57
N THR A 122 -4.60 -0.03 4.40
CA THR A 122 -4.74 -0.04 5.86
C THR A 122 -3.86 1.04 6.45
N LEU A 123 -4.44 1.97 7.20
CA LEU A 123 -3.76 3.07 7.89
C LEU A 123 -3.90 2.89 9.40
N LYS A 124 -2.86 3.27 10.14
CA LYS A 124 -2.85 3.40 11.59
C LYS A 124 -2.22 4.73 11.98
N TYR A 125 -2.75 5.40 12.99
CA TYR A 125 -2.03 6.52 13.58
C TYR A 125 -0.70 6.05 14.18
N GLU A 126 0.33 6.89 14.05
CA GLU A 126 1.66 6.60 14.63
C GLU A 126 1.58 6.49 16.16
N ASP A 127 0.80 7.38 16.80
CA ASP A 127 0.75 7.53 18.25
C ASP A 127 -0.56 7.02 18.91
N GLU A 128 -1.53 6.53 18.12
CA GLU A 128 -2.85 6.11 18.61
C GLU A 128 -3.21 4.68 18.15
N TYR A 129 -4.11 4.01 18.88
CA TYR A 129 -4.65 2.68 18.54
C TYR A 129 -5.88 2.76 17.63
N GLU A 130 -5.84 3.67 16.67
CA GLU A 130 -6.93 3.88 15.71
C GLU A 130 -6.47 3.46 14.32
N TYR A 131 -7.33 2.68 13.67
CA TYR A 131 -7.08 2.06 12.37
C TYR A 131 -8.17 2.49 11.39
N SER A 132 -7.77 2.70 10.15
CA SER A 132 -8.64 3.01 9.03
C SER A 132 -8.37 2.04 7.89
N ARG A 133 -9.44 1.53 7.27
CA ARG A 133 -9.34 0.68 6.08
C ARG A 133 -10.08 1.34 4.92
N LYS A 134 -9.38 1.47 3.78
CA LYS A 134 -9.89 2.10 2.56
C LYS A 134 -9.64 1.18 1.37
N GLU A 135 -10.58 1.09 0.46
CA GLU A 135 -10.35 0.61 -0.90
C GLU A 135 -9.54 1.66 -1.65
N CYS A 136 -8.66 1.21 -2.53
CA CYS A 136 -7.74 2.05 -3.27
C CYS A 136 -7.78 1.67 -4.75
N PHE A 137 -7.91 2.68 -5.61
CA PHE A 137 -7.75 2.55 -7.06
C PHE A 137 -6.60 3.42 -7.51
N ILE A 138 -5.69 2.84 -8.30
CA ILE A 138 -4.54 3.56 -8.85
C ILE A 138 -4.82 3.83 -10.31
N GLY A 139 -4.57 5.06 -10.75
CA GLY A 139 -4.68 5.40 -12.16
C GLY A 139 -3.90 6.64 -12.53
N SER A 140 -4.03 7.04 -13.80
CA SER A 140 -3.44 8.28 -14.29
C SER A 140 -4.35 8.95 -15.32
N TYR A 141 -4.29 10.28 -15.40
CA TYR A 141 -5.00 11.06 -16.39
C TYR A 141 -4.09 12.14 -17.00
N SER A 142 -4.47 12.67 -18.16
CA SER A 142 -3.76 13.77 -18.82
C SER A 142 -4.58 15.05 -18.74
N GLU A 143 -3.96 16.14 -18.33
CA GLU A 143 -4.57 17.47 -18.25
C GLU A 143 -3.53 18.51 -18.67
N ASN A 144 -3.88 19.36 -19.64
CA ASN A 144 -3.00 20.42 -20.17
C ASN A 144 -1.61 19.93 -20.61
N GLY A 145 -1.55 18.75 -21.24
CA GLY A 145 -0.29 18.15 -21.72
C GLY A 145 0.59 17.53 -20.63
N LYS A 146 0.13 17.53 -19.38
CA LYS A 146 0.80 16.90 -18.24
C LYS A 146 0.07 15.64 -17.80
N ILE A 147 0.83 14.65 -17.33
CA ILE A 147 0.26 13.41 -16.79
C ILE A 147 0.23 13.51 -15.27
N TYR A 148 -0.90 13.16 -14.68
CA TYR A 148 -1.12 13.11 -13.24
C TYR A 148 -1.38 11.68 -12.83
N ASP A 149 -0.71 11.24 -11.77
CA ASP A 149 -1.00 9.99 -11.09
C ASP A 149 -1.98 10.26 -9.96
N TYR A 150 -2.90 9.32 -9.71
CA TYR A 150 -3.84 9.41 -8.60
C TYR A 150 -4.02 8.10 -7.86
N LEU A 151 -4.28 8.22 -6.55
CA LEU A 151 -4.81 7.16 -5.71
C LEU A 151 -6.19 7.61 -5.23
N PHE A 152 -7.23 6.92 -5.69
CA PHE A 152 -8.60 7.17 -5.27
C PHE A 152 -8.95 6.24 -4.11
N LEU A 153 -9.29 6.83 -2.96
CA LEU A 153 -9.48 6.13 -1.70
C LEU A 153 -10.95 6.19 -1.27
N ILE A 154 -11.55 5.02 -1.10
CA ILE A 154 -12.94 4.87 -0.66
C ILE A 154 -12.94 4.16 0.69
N PRO A 155 -13.54 4.70 1.76
CA PRO A 155 -13.66 3.98 3.02
C PRO A 155 -14.44 2.66 2.83
N THR A 156 -13.88 1.53 3.27
CA THR A 156 -14.44 0.18 3.07
C THR A 156 -15.57 -0.13 4.07
N ASN A 157 -16.52 0.80 4.23
CA ASN A 157 -17.43 1.04 5.37
C ASN A 157 -16.84 2.03 6.39
N ASN A 158 -17.66 3.00 6.82
CA ASN A 158 -17.37 4.15 7.71
C ASN A 158 -16.72 3.85 9.09
N LYS A 159 -16.00 2.76 9.29
CA LYS A 159 -15.44 2.35 10.57
C LYS A 159 -13.98 2.76 10.66
N ILE A 160 -13.75 4.04 10.91
CA ILE A 160 -12.59 4.39 11.73
C ILE A 160 -13.01 4.18 13.18
N PHE A 161 -12.29 3.34 13.91
CA PHE A 161 -12.58 3.09 15.32
C PHE A 161 -11.83 4.12 16.16
N ASN A 162 -12.41 5.30 16.34
CA ASN A 162 -11.93 6.19 17.39
C ASN A 162 -12.42 5.63 18.73
N ILE A 163 -11.52 5.05 19.52
CA ILE A 163 -11.83 4.52 20.84
C ILE A 163 -11.59 5.65 21.86
N GLN A 164 -12.62 6.45 22.10
CA GLN A 164 -12.56 7.44 23.19
C GLN A 164 -12.89 6.75 24.51
N LYS A 165 -11.97 6.81 25.46
CA LYS A 165 -12.19 6.29 26.82
C LYS A 165 -12.92 7.36 27.63
N SER A 166 -14.23 7.19 27.83
CA SER A 166 -15.03 8.04 28.70
C SER A 166 -15.79 7.16 29.69
N ASN A 167 -15.54 7.36 30.99
CA ASN A 167 -16.28 6.79 32.14
C ASN A 167 -16.89 5.39 31.89
N ASP A 168 -16.03 4.37 31.93
CA ASP A 168 -16.36 2.93 31.85
C ASP A 168 -17.05 2.42 30.57
N SER A 169 -17.13 3.22 29.50
CA SER A 169 -17.58 2.73 28.18
C SER A 169 -16.70 3.24 27.03
N LEU A 170 -16.49 2.37 26.03
CA LEU A 170 -15.76 2.68 24.81
C LEU A 170 -16.77 3.17 23.77
N ASN A 171 -16.77 4.47 23.46
CA ASN A 171 -17.66 5.04 22.45
C ASN A 171 -16.91 5.21 21.12
N VAL A 172 -17.47 4.62 20.05
CA VAL A 172 -16.92 4.66 18.69
C VAL A 172 -17.64 5.75 17.89
N GLN A 173 -16.92 6.75 17.39
CA GLN A 173 -17.44 7.75 16.45
C GLN A 173 -16.82 7.58 15.05
N SER A 174 -17.65 7.64 14.01
CA SER A 174 -17.28 7.50 12.59
C SER A 174 -17.40 8.83 11.84
N ASN A 175 -16.33 9.35 11.22
CA ASN A 175 -16.47 10.57 10.41
C ASN A 175 -15.35 10.84 9.38
N TYR A 176 -15.30 10.13 8.24
CA TYR A 176 -14.51 10.57 7.08
C TYR A 176 -15.17 10.15 5.75
N GLU A 177 -15.19 11.07 4.76
CA GLU A 177 -15.71 10.87 3.39
C GLU A 177 -14.62 10.31 2.43
N ASN A 178 -14.92 10.22 1.13
CA ASN A 178 -13.99 9.78 0.08
C ASN A 178 -12.84 10.79 -0.13
N GLU A 179 -11.67 10.28 -0.47
CA GLU A 179 -10.44 11.08 -0.65
C GLU A 179 -9.70 10.69 -1.95
N MET A 180 -8.99 11.64 -2.53
CA MET A 180 -8.13 11.41 -3.70
C MET A 180 -6.77 12.05 -3.48
N LEU A 181 -5.71 11.25 -3.59
CA LEU A 181 -4.33 11.73 -3.59
C LEU A 181 -3.90 11.95 -5.04
N VAL A 182 -3.33 13.11 -5.35
CA VAL A 182 -2.91 13.46 -6.72
C VAL A 182 -1.50 14.04 -6.70
N ARG A 183 -0.71 13.69 -7.73
CA ARG A 183 0.60 14.27 -7.98
C ARG A 183 0.91 14.32 -9.48
N GLU A 184 1.57 15.38 -9.94
CA GLU A 184 2.14 15.45 -11.29
C GLU A 184 3.22 14.38 -11.46
N ARG A 185 3.16 13.59 -12.54
CA ARG A 185 4.13 12.54 -12.81
C ARG A 185 5.49 13.19 -13.16
N PRO A 186 6.59 12.82 -12.48
CA PRO A 186 7.91 13.33 -12.83
C PRO A 186 8.27 12.95 -14.27
N SER A 187 8.75 13.90 -15.07
CA SER A 187 9.40 13.62 -16.35
C SER A 187 10.69 12.83 -16.08
N ASN A 188 10.78 11.61 -16.63
CA ASN A 188 12.00 10.81 -16.59
C ASN A 188 13.07 11.36 -17.53
#